data_AF-A0A9D5UUL8-F1
#
_entry.id   AF-A0A9D5UUL8-F1
#
_cell.length_a   1.000
_cell.length_b   1.000
_cell.length_c   1.000
_cell.angle_alpha   90.00
_cell.angle_beta   90.00
_cell.angle_gamma   90.00
#
_symmetry.space_group_name_H-M   'P 1'
#
loop_
_entity.id
_entity.type
_entity.pdbx_description
1 polymer ?
#
loop_
_entity_poly.entity_id
_entity_poly.type
_entity_poly.pdbx_seq_one_letter_code
_entity_poly.pdbx_strand_id
1 'polypeptide(L)'
;MRTVEAVSTRNNGKLVVSWTTLKPGQKDKSGFALSADGSLSYAGTRIQPKVKVHDGQGQQSHLPPSEVRISPPSPSGKWAFMTACEPVASPDNMCAFQFLIDIKNNKLYELYWTKYGQPAHVWWGKDEAYAILPISQEGDTWLSVVDIKKRESRDVQMYDFVKQAEGALRCQLSESEQSQVIDLNTLEWLNTHEIHFSVAVLCERPTQVRVIKVLSDLLTGKLKLLQVDEPLQAVASIKASFDCSKAVSSVEKMICSDGELAGLDEQLGRLYKQSLHQGKDKEVQKEQQIQWLRQVRNKCSTVVCLNDAYRSRIRALHDAVP
;
A
#
# COMPACT_ATOMS: atom_id res chain seq x y z
N MET A 1 -12.12 22.78 5.35
CA MET A 1 -11.20 21.80 4.73
C MET A 1 -9.87 21.90 5.45
N ARG A 2 -9.46 20.83 6.13
CA ARG A 2 -8.09 20.71 6.64
C ARG A 2 -7.26 20.10 5.52
N THR A 3 -6.22 20.79 5.09
CA THR A 3 -5.33 20.35 4.01
C THR A 3 -4.62 19.04 4.39
N VAL A 4 -4.25 18.26 3.37
CA VAL A 4 -3.51 16.99 3.45
C VAL A 4 -2.20 17.12 4.26
N GLU A 5 -1.70 18.33 4.46
CA GLU A 5 -0.50 18.64 5.25
C GLU A 5 -0.71 18.56 6.78
N ALA A 6 -1.94 18.57 7.28
CA ALA A 6 -2.22 18.63 8.72
C ALA A 6 -2.21 17.26 9.45
N VAL A 7 -1.83 16.17 8.78
CA VAL A 7 -1.81 14.80 9.36
C VAL A 7 -0.39 14.33 9.73
N SER A 8 0.67 15.13 9.51
CA SER A 8 2.06 14.63 9.63
C SER A 8 2.68 14.55 11.04
N THR A 9 1.94 14.76 12.13
CA THR A 9 2.55 14.81 13.48
C THR A 9 2.24 13.62 14.41
N ARG A 10 1.81 12.45 13.91
CA ARG A 10 1.54 11.29 14.80
C ARG A 10 2.16 9.94 14.45
N ASN A 11 2.94 9.80 13.38
CA ASN A 11 3.48 8.48 13.05
C ASN A 11 5.00 8.41 13.24
N ASN A 12 5.42 7.66 14.25
CA ASN A 12 6.77 7.18 14.50
C ASN A 12 7.48 6.73 13.20
N GLY A 13 8.23 7.63 12.57
CA GLY A 13 9.26 7.28 11.58
C GLY A 13 8.79 6.84 10.19
N LYS A 14 7.58 7.19 9.72
CA LYS A 14 7.22 6.98 8.29
C LYS A 14 7.93 8.02 7.41
N LEU A 15 9.14 7.70 7.00
CA LEU A 15 9.74 8.27 5.81
C LEU A 15 8.98 7.71 4.59
N VAL A 16 8.28 8.57 3.84
CA VAL A 16 8.02 8.26 2.43
C VAL A 16 9.39 8.37 1.77
N VAL A 17 10.03 7.22 1.53
CA VAL A 17 11.38 7.20 0.99
C VAL A 17 11.43 6.54 -0.36
N SER A 18 11.86 7.33 -1.35
CA SER A 18 12.22 6.83 -2.66
C SER A 18 13.55 6.07 -2.54
N TRP A 19 13.49 4.77 -2.85
CA TRP A 19 14.69 3.99 -3.13
C TRP A 19 15.42 4.59 -4.32
N THR A 20 16.75 4.59 -4.27
CA THR A 20 17.59 5.14 -5.34
C THR A 20 18.06 4.02 -6.26
N THR A 21 17.78 4.15 -7.56
CA THR A 21 18.26 3.22 -8.58
C THR A 21 19.59 3.71 -9.14
N LEU A 22 20.60 2.83 -9.20
CA LEU A 22 21.91 3.07 -9.81
C LEU A 22 22.21 2.01 -10.85
N LYS A 23 22.56 2.44 -12.06
CA LYS A 23 23.16 1.60 -13.11
C LYS A 23 24.69 1.65 -13.03
N PRO A 24 25.41 0.67 -13.60
CA PRO A 24 26.87 0.70 -13.64
C PRO A 24 27.41 2.02 -14.21
N GLY A 25 28.39 2.60 -13.50
CA GLY A 25 28.98 3.91 -13.81
C GLY A 25 28.25 5.12 -13.22
N GLN A 26 27.16 4.92 -12.48
CA GLN A 26 26.38 6.00 -11.88
C GLN A 26 26.69 6.22 -10.39
N LYS A 27 26.41 7.44 -9.94
CA LYS A 27 26.42 7.86 -8.53
C LYS A 27 25.19 8.68 -8.22
N ASP A 28 24.71 8.61 -6.98
CA ASP A 28 23.62 9.44 -6.51
C ASP A 28 24.11 10.64 -5.68
N LYS A 29 23.16 11.45 -5.22
CA LYS A 29 23.44 12.59 -4.33
C LYS A 29 23.59 12.18 -2.85
N SER A 30 23.20 10.96 -2.49
CA SER A 30 23.29 10.46 -1.11
C SER A 30 24.69 9.95 -0.75
N GLY A 31 25.53 9.73 -1.77
CA GLY A 31 26.93 9.32 -1.64
C GLY A 31 27.19 7.90 -2.16
N PHE A 32 26.16 7.16 -2.56
CA PHE A 32 26.32 5.84 -3.18
C PHE A 32 26.78 5.97 -4.63
N ALA A 33 27.69 5.09 -5.03
CA ALA A 33 28.08 4.93 -6.42
C ALA A 33 28.29 3.46 -6.78
N LEU A 34 27.83 3.09 -7.98
CA LEU A 34 28.06 1.79 -8.60
C LEU A 34 29.07 1.98 -9.73
N SER A 35 30.28 1.46 -9.56
CA SER A 35 31.31 1.48 -10.60
C SER A 35 30.89 0.63 -11.81
N ALA A 36 31.48 0.91 -12.98
CA ALA A 36 31.20 0.17 -14.21
C ALA A 36 31.48 -1.34 -14.08
N ASP A 37 32.42 -1.71 -13.20
CA ASP A 37 32.75 -3.10 -12.92
C ASP A 37 31.75 -3.77 -11.96
N GLY A 38 30.81 -3.04 -11.35
CA GLY A 38 29.86 -3.57 -10.36
C GLY A 38 30.31 -3.41 -8.90
N SER A 39 31.39 -2.67 -8.64
CA SER A 39 31.80 -2.33 -7.28
C SER A 39 30.92 -1.24 -6.68
N LEU A 40 30.42 -1.48 -5.47
CA LEU A 40 29.67 -0.48 -4.70
C LEU A 40 30.62 0.36 -3.84
N SER A 41 30.30 1.65 -3.69
CA SER A 41 31.00 2.56 -2.79
C SER A 41 30.04 3.54 -2.12
N TYR A 42 30.44 4.07 -0.97
CA TYR A 42 29.76 5.16 -0.28
C TYR A 42 30.77 6.26 0.08
N ALA A 43 30.44 7.50 -0.28
CA ALA A 43 31.32 8.66 -0.08
C ALA A 43 32.77 8.44 -0.57
N GLY A 44 32.92 7.71 -1.69
CA GLY A 44 34.22 7.38 -2.29
C GLY A 44 34.94 6.18 -1.67
N THR A 45 34.44 5.60 -0.58
CA THR A 45 35.03 4.40 0.05
C THR A 45 34.34 3.15 -0.48
N ARG A 46 35.13 2.14 -0.89
CA ARG A 46 34.61 0.90 -1.47
C ARG A 46 33.95 0.03 -0.40
N ILE A 47 32.73 -0.42 -0.68
CA ILE A 47 31.99 -1.39 0.13
C ILE A 47 32.37 -2.80 -0.34
N GLN A 48 32.62 -3.72 0.59
CA GLN A 48 33.10 -5.08 0.30
C GLN A 48 32.24 -6.18 0.96
N PRO A 49 32.09 -7.35 0.32
CA PRO A 49 32.61 -7.72 -0.98
C PRO A 49 31.87 -7.02 -2.13
N LYS A 50 32.38 -7.17 -3.35
CA LYS A 50 31.71 -6.75 -4.59
C LYS A 50 30.33 -7.40 -4.68
N VAL A 51 29.36 -6.69 -5.26
CA VAL A 51 28.01 -7.21 -5.50
C VAL A 51 28.10 -8.50 -6.31
N LYS A 52 27.52 -9.58 -5.78
CA LYS A 52 27.44 -10.88 -6.46
C LYS A 52 26.02 -11.10 -6.93
N VAL A 53 25.84 -11.29 -8.23
CA VAL A 53 24.56 -11.68 -8.83
C VAL A 53 24.75 -12.98 -9.60
N HIS A 54 23.69 -13.74 -9.78
CA HIS A 54 23.71 -14.91 -10.65
C HIS A 54 23.34 -14.49 -12.09
N ASP A 55 23.67 -15.32 -13.07
CA ASP A 55 23.15 -15.18 -14.44
C ASP A 55 21.78 -15.87 -14.56
N GLY A 56 21.13 -15.75 -15.72
CA GLY A 56 19.83 -16.40 -15.98
C GLY A 56 19.86 -17.94 -16.00
N GLN A 57 21.01 -18.56 -15.68
CA GLN A 57 21.13 -20.00 -15.44
C GLN A 57 21.38 -20.32 -13.96
N GLY A 58 21.36 -19.32 -13.08
CA GLY A 58 21.60 -19.47 -11.64
C GLY A 58 23.07 -19.65 -11.26
N GLN A 59 24.04 -19.43 -12.17
CA GLN A 59 25.46 -19.50 -11.86
C GLN A 59 25.99 -18.14 -11.42
N GLN A 60 26.95 -18.11 -10.49
CA GLN A 60 27.52 -16.84 -10.02
C GLN A 60 28.17 -16.09 -11.20
N SER A 61 27.66 -14.90 -11.52
CA SER A 61 28.14 -14.13 -12.65
C SER A 61 29.44 -13.39 -12.32
N HIS A 62 30.30 -13.27 -13.33
CA HIS A 62 31.45 -12.37 -13.32
C HIS A 62 31.10 -10.95 -13.79
N LEU A 63 29.92 -10.77 -14.40
CA LEU A 63 29.45 -9.50 -14.92
C LEU A 63 28.86 -8.62 -13.80
N PRO A 64 28.88 -7.29 -13.95
CA PRO A 64 28.21 -6.39 -13.03
C PRO A 64 26.68 -6.59 -13.08
N PRO A 65 25.96 -6.29 -11.98
CA PRO A 65 24.51 -6.21 -12.01
C PRO A 65 24.06 -5.14 -13.01
N SER A 66 22.93 -5.36 -13.69
CA SER A 66 22.38 -4.38 -14.65
C SER A 66 21.93 -3.09 -13.96
N GLU A 67 21.41 -3.22 -12.74
CA GLU A 67 21.11 -2.12 -11.83
C GLU A 67 21.07 -2.61 -10.38
N VAL A 68 21.20 -1.65 -9.46
CA VAL A 68 20.92 -1.85 -8.03
C VAL A 68 19.91 -0.81 -7.55
N ARG A 69 19.08 -1.17 -6.58
CA ARG A 69 18.19 -0.22 -5.89
C ARG A 69 18.55 -0.20 -4.42
N ILE A 70 18.86 0.98 -3.91
CA ILE A 70 19.37 1.17 -2.55
C ILE A 70 18.31 1.92 -1.74
N SER A 71 17.97 1.38 -0.58
CA SER A 71 17.10 2.07 0.37
C SER A 71 17.84 3.28 0.95
N PRO A 72 17.11 4.28 1.45
CA PRO A 72 17.76 5.28 2.30
C PRO A 72 18.44 4.62 3.51
N PRO A 73 19.46 5.29 4.06
CA PRO A 73 20.08 4.85 5.30
C PRO A 73 19.06 4.74 6.45
N SER A 74 19.36 3.85 7.39
CA SER A 74 18.64 3.69 8.65
C SER A 74 18.73 4.96 9.49
N PRO A 75 17.87 5.15 10.52
CA PRO A 75 17.89 6.33 11.38
C PRO A 75 19.28 6.67 11.97
N SER A 76 20.11 5.68 12.28
CA SER A 76 21.47 5.86 12.77
C SER A 76 22.52 6.15 11.67
N GLY A 77 22.11 6.06 10.41
CA GLY A 77 22.95 6.11 9.22
C GLY A 77 23.87 4.91 9.05
N LYS A 78 23.70 3.85 9.85
CA LYS A 78 24.58 2.67 9.82
C LYS A 78 24.21 1.68 8.71
N TRP A 79 22.93 1.48 8.47
CA TRP A 79 22.46 0.41 7.61
C TRP A 79 21.74 0.94 6.38
N ALA A 80 21.78 0.20 5.28
CA ALA A 80 20.86 0.36 4.15
C ALA A 80 20.56 -1.00 3.55
N PHE A 81 19.38 -1.15 2.95
CA PHE A 81 19.08 -2.31 2.13
C PHE A 81 19.41 -2.03 0.68
N MET A 82 19.74 -3.08 -0.06
CA MET A 82 19.95 -2.99 -1.50
C MET A 82 19.35 -4.21 -2.18
N THR A 83 18.66 -3.99 -3.30
CA THR A 83 18.38 -5.04 -4.26
C THR A 83 19.31 -4.92 -5.47
N ALA A 84 19.61 -6.04 -6.12
CA ALA A 84 20.35 -6.05 -7.38
C ALA A 84 19.63 -6.90 -8.42
N CYS A 85 19.80 -6.51 -9.68
CA CYS A 85 19.31 -7.27 -10.82
C CYS A 85 20.43 -8.08 -11.46
N GLU A 86 20.06 -9.16 -12.11
CA GLU A 86 20.96 -9.94 -12.96
C GLU A 86 21.64 -9.04 -14.02
N PRO A 87 22.78 -9.46 -14.58
CA PRO A 87 23.42 -8.72 -15.66
C PRO A 87 22.51 -8.61 -16.90
N VAL A 88 22.70 -7.58 -17.72
CA VAL A 88 21.92 -7.36 -18.97
C VAL A 88 21.99 -8.54 -19.95
N ALA A 89 23.05 -9.35 -19.87
CA ALA A 89 23.19 -10.56 -20.68
C ALA A 89 22.26 -11.72 -20.23
N SER A 90 21.53 -11.57 -19.12
CA SER A 90 20.54 -12.54 -18.66
C SER A 90 19.25 -12.46 -19.50
N PRO A 91 18.67 -13.59 -19.93
CA PRO A 91 17.39 -13.62 -20.64
C PRO A 91 16.22 -13.06 -19.81
N ASP A 92 16.23 -13.28 -18.49
CA ASP A 92 15.11 -12.99 -17.61
C ASP A 92 15.30 -11.67 -16.81
N ASN A 93 16.54 -11.17 -16.72
CA ASN A 93 16.95 -9.96 -15.99
C ASN A 93 16.22 -9.78 -14.65
N MET A 94 16.30 -10.78 -13.78
CA MET A 94 15.54 -10.78 -12.52
C MET A 94 16.14 -9.84 -11.48
N CYS A 95 15.29 -9.11 -10.76
CA CYS A 95 15.69 -8.20 -9.68
C CYS A 95 15.31 -8.80 -8.32
N ALA A 96 16.03 -9.84 -7.91
CA ALA A 96 15.67 -10.65 -6.74
C ALA A 96 16.75 -10.73 -5.66
N PHE A 97 17.99 -10.31 -5.95
CA PHE A 97 19.08 -10.39 -4.98
C PHE A 97 18.93 -9.29 -3.93
N GLN A 98 19.07 -9.63 -2.65
CA GLN A 98 18.87 -8.72 -1.52
C GLN A 98 20.11 -8.68 -0.63
N PHE A 99 20.48 -7.47 -0.22
CA PHE A 99 21.68 -7.21 0.56
C PHE A 99 21.41 -6.23 1.69
N LEU A 100 22.21 -6.37 2.75
CA LEU A 100 22.35 -5.41 3.83
C LEU A 100 23.72 -4.74 3.72
N ILE A 101 23.72 -3.42 3.61
CA ILE A 101 24.91 -2.57 3.60
C ILE A 101 25.17 -2.07 5.02
N ASP A 102 26.36 -2.34 5.55
CA ASP A 102 26.92 -1.65 6.71
C ASP A 102 27.75 -0.47 6.21
N ILE A 103 27.13 0.71 6.20
CA ILE A 103 27.71 1.94 5.67
C ILE A 103 28.91 2.35 6.51
N LYS A 104 28.84 2.20 7.84
CA LYS A 104 29.91 2.64 8.76
C LYS A 104 31.16 1.76 8.66
N ASN A 105 30.98 0.46 8.38
CA ASN A 105 32.09 -0.49 8.28
C ASN A 105 32.46 -0.84 6.82
N ASN A 106 31.80 -0.23 5.83
CA ASN A 106 31.99 -0.50 4.41
C ASN A 106 31.84 -2.00 4.07
N LYS A 107 30.84 -2.65 4.67
CA LYS A 107 30.56 -4.08 4.44
C LYS A 107 29.24 -4.29 3.71
N LEU A 108 29.23 -5.28 2.84
CA LEU A 108 28.04 -5.81 2.19
C LEU A 108 27.78 -7.21 2.72
N TYR A 109 26.55 -7.48 3.10
CA TYR A 109 26.10 -8.80 3.49
C TYR A 109 24.98 -9.22 2.56
N GLU A 110 25.07 -10.44 2.05
CA GLU A 110 23.94 -11.09 1.39
C GLU A 110 22.92 -11.49 2.45
N LEU A 111 21.65 -11.27 2.17
CA LEU A 111 20.57 -11.73 3.04
C LEU A 111 20.12 -13.11 2.57
N TYR A 112 20.13 -14.07 3.48
CA TYR A 112 19.66 -15.41 3.18
C TYR A 112 18.12 -15.41 3.22
N TRP A 113 17.54 -15.34 2.01
CA TRP A 113 16.11 -15.39 1.63
C TRP A 113 15.21 -14.23 2.06
N THR A 114 14.54 -13.57 1.10
CA THR A 114 13.07 -13.42 1.11
C THR A 114 12.57 -13.26 -0.33
N LYS A 115 11.35 -13.71 -0.60
CA LYS A 115 10.68 -13.82 -1.92
C LYS A 115 11.05 -12.77 -2.98
N TYR A 116 10.91 -13.19 -4.24
CA TYR A 116 11.03 -12.33 -5.43
C TYR A 116 10.21 -11.06 -5.29
N GLY A 117 10.80 -9.92 -5.65
CA GLY A 117 10.08 -8.66 -5.65
C GLY A 117 10.88 -7.53 -5.05
N GLN A 118 10.33 -6.34 -5.21
CA GLN A 118 11.02 -5.10 -4.94
C GLN A 118 10.30 -4.38 -3.79
N PRO A 119 10.92 -4.27 -2.61
CA PRO A 119 10.29 -3.59 -1.49
C PRO A 119 10.05 -2.11 -1.81
N ALA A 120 8.87 -1.62 -1.46
CA ALA A 120 8.51 -0.21 -1.67
C ALA A 120 9.08 0.69 -0.56
N HIS A 121 9.25 0.15 0.63
CA HIS A 121 9.46 0.92 1.86
C HIS A 121 10.24 0.08 2.88
N VAL A 122 10.85 0.75 3.87
CA VAL A 122 11.59 0.12 4.98
C VAL A 122 11.11 0.65 6.32
N TRP A 123 10.67 -0.23 7.22
CA TRP A 123 10.31 0.14 8.59
C TRP A 123 11.39 -0.37 9.53
N TRP A 124 12.22 0.54 10.02
CA TRP A 124 13.24 0.23 11.02
C TRP A 124 12.63 0.10 12.41
N GLY A 125 13.04 -0.92 13.15
CA GLY A 125 12.87 -0.95 14.61
C GLY A 125 13.70 0.15 15.26
N LYS A 126 13.28 0.62 16.44
CA LYS A 126 13.88 1.78 17.13
C LYS A 126 15.39 1.61 17.39
N ASP A 127 15.82 0.39 17.70
CA ASP A 127 17.21 0.03 17.97
C ASP A 127 17.93 -0.58 16.76
N GLU A 128 17.26 -0.62 15.60
CA GLU A 128 17.77 -1.23 14.37
C GLU A 128 18.18 -2.70 14.52
N ALA A 129 17.61 -3.42 15.50
CA ALA A 129 17.76 -4.87 15.63
C ALA A 129 16.99 -5.61 14.52
N TYR A 130 15.84 -5.03 14.12
CA TYR A 130 14.95 -5.56 13.09
C TYR A 130 14.54 -4.48 12.09
N ALA A 131 14.16 -4.93 10.89
CA ALA A 131 13.45 -4.11 9.91
C ALA A 131 12.32 -4.90 9.25
N ILE A 132 11.27 -4.21 8.81
CA ILE A 132 10.18 -4.79 8.03
C ILE A 132 10.21 -4.25 6.60
N LEU A 133 10.14 -5.16 5.64
CA LEU A 133 10.10 -4.91 4.20
C LEU A 133 8.80 -5.51 3.63
N PRO A 134 7.75 -4.73 3.36
CA PRO A 134 6.63 -5.18 2.56
C PRO A 134 7.07 -5.26 1.11
N ILE A 135 6.83 -6.42 0.54
CA ILE A 135 7.11 -6.70 -0.85
C ILE A 135 5.79 -7.10 -1.47
N SER A 136 5.47 -6.50 -2.62
CA SER A 136 4.24 -6.73 -3.34
C SER A 136 4.54 -7.25 -4.74
N GLN A 137 3.85 -8.32 -5.14
CA GLN A 137 3.94 -8.92 -6.47
C GLN A 137 2.58 -9.52 -6.83
N GLU A 138 2.14 -9.32 -8.07
CA GLU A 138 0.91 -9.93 -8.62
C GLU A 138 -0.37 -9.68 -7.79
N GLY A 139 -0.42 -8.58 -7.04
CA GLY A 139 -1.57 -8.20 -6.21
C GLY A 139 -1.48 -8.65 -4.75
N ASP A 140 -0.53 -9.53 -4.43
CA ASP A 140 -0.27 -9.96 -3.05
C ASP A 140 0.80 -9.11 -2.40
N THR A 141 0.71 -8.96 -1.07
CA THR A 141 1.70 -8.26 -0.25
C THR A 141 2.08 -9.11 0.95
N TRP A 142 3.37 -9.36 1.12
CA TRP A 142 3.91 -10.04 2.28
C TRP A 142 4.85 -9.12 3.06
N LEU A 143 4.97 -9.37 4.36
CA LEU A 143 5.93 -8.69 5.23
C LEU A 143 7.16 -9.57 5.40
N SER A 144 8.29 -9.15 4.85
CA SER A 144 9.60 -9.70 5.16
C SER A 144 10.14 -9.04 6.44
N VAL A 145 10.38 -9.84 7.47
CA VAL A 145 11.04 -9.42 8.72
C VAL A 145 12.51 -9.74 8.58
N VAL A 146 13.37 -8.72 8.69
CA VAL A 146 14.83 -8.88 8.66
C VAL A 146 15.41 -8.78 10.06
N ASP A 147 16.13 -9.80 10.51
CA ASP A 147 16.99 -9.77 11.70
C ASP A 147 18.38 -9.30 11.28
N ILE A 148 18.72 -8.07 11.68
CA ILE A 148 19.95 -7.40 11.22
C ILE A 148 21.21 -8.09 11.77
N LYS A 149 21.14 -8.63 12.99
CA LYS A 149 22.27 -9.31 13.62
C LYS A 149 22.52 -10.66 12.99
N LYS A 150 21.46 -11.43 12.73
CA LYS A 150 21.57 -12.75 12.09
C LYS A 150 21.81 -12.64 10.59
N ARG A 151 21.42 -11.52 9.96
CA ARG A 151 21.44 -11.32 8.49
C ARG A 151 20.51 -12.30 7.78
N GLU A 152 19.38 -12.55 8.42
CA GLU A 152 18.35 -13.46 7.97
C GLU A 152 17.07 -12.67 7.78
N SER A 153 16.31 -13.04 6.76
CA SER A 153 14.96 -12.52 6.57
C SER A 153 13.95 -13.66 6.52
N ARG A 154 12.74 -13.38 6.97
CA ARG A 154 11.66 -14.36 7.05
C ARG A 154 10.33 -13.69 6.74
N ASP A 155 9.50 -14.37 5.97
CA ASP A 155 8.17 -13.86 5.67
C ASP A 155 7.19 -14.18 6.80
N VAL A 156 6.35 -13.21 7.10
CA VAL A 156 5.19 -13.41 7.96
C VAL A 156 4.19 -14.33 7.23
N GLN A 157 4.02 -15.56 7.74
CA GLN A 157 3.13 -16.57 7.16
C GLN A 157 1.65 -16.26 7.51
N MET A 158 0.99 -15.50 6.64
CA MET A 158 -0.37 -14.99 6.91
C MET A 158 -1.48 -15.96 6.52
N TYR A 159 -1.30 -16.76 5.47
CA TYR A 159 -2.37 -17.60 4.90
C TYR A 159 -2.96 -18.57 5.93
N ASP A 160 -2.12 -19.45 6.51
CA ASP A 160 -2.56 -20.43 7.52
C ASP A 160 -3.13 -19.75 8.76
N PHE A 161 -2.56 -18.60 9.15
CA PHE A 161 -3.03 -17.84 10.30
C PHE A 161 -4.43 -17.27 10.10
N VAL A 162 -4.71 -16.68 8.93
CA VAL A 162 -6.04 -16.16 8.58
C VAL A 162 -7.05 -17.29 8.46
N LYS A 163 -6.66 -18.43 7.87
CA LYS A 163 -7.49 -19.64 7.81
C LYS A 163 -7.87 -20.16 9.21
N GLN A 164 -6.93 -20.18 10.15
CA GLN A 164 -7.22 -20.55 11.55
C GLN A 164 -8.14 -19.55 12.27
N ALA A 165 -8.21 -18.30 11.79
CA ALA A 165 -9.08 -17.27 12.35
C ALA A 165 -10.54 -17.32 11.84
N GLU A 166 -10.88 -18.23 10.92
CA GLU A 166 -12.22 -18.34 10.30
C GLU A 166 -13.37 -18.42 11.33
N GLY A 167 -13.18 -19.20 12.39
CA GLY A 167 -14.15 -19.31 13.49
C GLY A 167 -14.35 -17.99 14.25
N ALA A 168 -13.28 -17.23 14.49
CA ALA A 168 -13.33 -15.92 15.13
C ALA A 168 -13.94 -14.85 14.20
N LEU A 169 -13.72 -14.97 12.89
CA LEU A 169 -14.30 -14.14 11.85
C LEU A 169 -15.81 -14.40 11.66
N ARG A 170 -16.34 -15.55 12.09
CA ARG A 170 -17.75 -15.95 11.89
C ARG A 170 -18.16 -15.88 10.42
N CYS A 171 -17.29 -16.31 9.52
CA CYS A 171 -17.55 -16.36 8.08
C CYS A 171 -16.76 -17.51 7.45
N GLN A 172 -17.07 -17.90 6.22
CA GLN A 172 -16.27 -18.85 5.45
C GLN A 172 -15.33 -18.12 4.50
N LEU A 173 -14.07 -18.57 4.41
CA LEU A 173 -13.06 -18.00 3.54
C LEU A 173 -12.91 -18.82 2.25
N SER A 174 -12.61 -18.14 1.14
CA SER A 174 -12.26 -18.78 -0.13
C SER A 174 -11.09 -19.74 0.02
N GLU A 175 -11.06 -20.86 -0.69
CA GLU A 175 -9.85 -21.70 -0.78
C GLU A 175 -8.70 -20.99 -1.54
N SER A 176 -8.98 -19.88 -2.22
CA SER A 176 -7.96 -19.08 -2.92
C SER A 176 -7.05 -18.27 -1.97
N GLU A 177 -5.78 -18.11 -2.35
CA GLU A 177 -4.78 -17.37 -1.56
C GLU A 177 -5.00 -15.85 -1.52
N GLN A 178 -5.83 -15.31 -2.41
CA GLN A 178 -6.04 -13.86 -2.58
C GLN A 178 -7.15 -13.27 -1.68
N SER A 179 -7.54 -13.98 -0.62
CA SER A 179 -8.64 -13.54 0.25
C SER A 179 -8.25 -12.48 1.29
N GLN A 180 -6.98 -12.06 1.34
CA GLN A 180 -6.50 -11.18 2.41
C GLN A 180 -5.48 -10.14 1.94
N VAL A 181 -5.53 -8.96 2.54
CA VAL A 181 -4.63 -7.83 2.26
C VAL A 181 -4.14 -7.22 3.58
N ILE A 182 -2.83 -7.03 3.69
CA ILE A 182 -2.21 -6.38 4.86
C ILE A 182 -2.35 -4.86 4.73
N ASP A 183 -2.92 -4.21 5.75
CA ASP A 183 -2.99 -2.75 5.80
C ASP A 183 -1.70 -2.16 6.38
N LEU A 184 -0.77 -1.80 5.49
CA LEU A 184 0.52 -1.19 5.84
C LEU A 184 0.37 0.17 6.57
N ASN A 185 -0.82 0.78 6.59
CA ASN A 185 -1.06 2.00 7.36
C ASN A 185 -1.13 1.76 8.86
N THR A 186 -1.52 0.55 9.26
CA THR A 186 -1.71 0.14 10.66
C THR A 186 -0.48 -0.58 11.24
N LEU A 187 0.57 -0.75 10.45
CA LEU A 187 1.81 -1.38 10.92
C LEU A 187 2.51 -0.47 11.93
N GLU A 188 2.68 -0.96 13.16
CA GLU A 188 3.39 -0.25 14.21
C GLU A 188 4.22 -1.22 15.08
N TRP A 189 5.33 -0.69 15.57
CA TRP A 189 6.18 -1.36 16.56
C TRP A 189 5.61 -1.17 17.96
N LEU A 190 5.41 -2.26 18.69
CA LEU A 190 5.05 -2.21 20.12
C LEU A 190 6.30 -2.19 21.01
N ASN A 191 7.32 -2.95 20.60
CA ASN A 191 8.67 -2.95 21.17
C ASN A 191 9.65 -3.51 20.12
N THR A 192 10.90 -3.75 20.50
CA THR A 192 11.95 -4.29 19.61
C THR A 192 11.53 -5.60 18.91
N HIS A 193 10.75 -6.44 19.57
CA HIS A 193 10.47 -7.80 19.14
C HIS A 193 9.01 -8.03 18.74
N GLU A 194 8.17 -7.01 18.74
CA GLU A 194 6.75 -7.16 18.47
C GLU A 194 6.25 -6.02 17.59
N ILE A 195 5.54 -6.40 16.53
CA ILE A 195 4.77 -5.49 15.68
C ILE A 195 3.31 -5.88 15.71
N HIS A 196 2.42 -4.90 15.56
CA HIS A 196 1.04 -5.16 15.19
C HIS A 196 0.70 -4.54 13.84
N PHE A 197 -0.30 -5.10 13.17
CA PHE A 197 -0.88 -4.57 11.95
C PHE A 197 -2.27 -5.18 11.75
N SER A 198 -3.06 -4.56 10.89
CA SER A 198 -4.38 -5.01 10.51
C SER A 198 -4.32 -5.75 9.18
N VAL A 199 -5.20 -6.74 9.02
CA VAL A 199 -5.37 -7.51 7.79
C VAL A 199 -6.85 -7.44 7.43
N ALA A 200 -7.15 -6.94 6.24
CA ALA A 200 -8.46 -7.04 5.64
C ALA A 200 -8.63 -8.44 5.04
N VAL A 201 -9.75 -9.09 5.34
CA VAL A 201 -10.06 -10.47 4.95
C VAL A 201 -11.41 -10.47 4.25
N LEU A 202 -11.45 -10.95 3.02
CA LEU A 202 -12.67 -11.15 2.23
C LEU A 202 -13.29 -12.50 2.58
N CYS A 203 -14.41 -12.44 3.30
CA CYS A 203 -15.27 -13.58 3.54
C CYS A 203 -16.14 -13.87 2.31
N GLU A 204 -16.33 -15.15 1.97
CA GLU A 204 -17.28 -15.57 0.93
C GLU A 204 -18.70 -15.72 1.47
N ARG A 205 -18.85 -16.28 2.68
CA ARG A 205 -20.17 -16.55 3.28
C ARG A 205 -20.25 -16.14 4.75
N PRO A 206 -21.04 -15.12 5.10
CA PRO A 206 -21.63 -14.14 4.18
C PRO A 206 -20.53 -13.36 3.44
N THR A 207 -20.82 -12.86 2.22
CA THR A 207 -19.86 -12.04 1.48
C THR A 207 -19.68 -10.71 2.18
N GLN A 208 -18.53 -10.51 2.80
CA GLN A 208 -18.21 -9.31 3.58
C GLN A 208 -16.70 -9.16 3.74
N VAL A 209 -16.22 -7.94 3.99
CA VAL A 209 -14.84 -7.72 4.42
C VAL A 209 -14.83 -7.62 5.94
N ARG A 210 -13.91 -8.36 6.58
CA ARG A 210 -13.62 -8.25 8.02
C ARG A 210 -12.17 -7.82 8.18
N VAL A 211 -11.88 -7.17 9.29
CA VAL A 211 -10.52 -6.79 9.63
C VAL A 211 -10.12 -7.53 10.89
N ILE A 212 -8.91 -8.08 10.88
CA ILE A 212 -8.28 -8.65 12.07
C ILE A 212 -7.06 -7.84 12.42
N LYS A 213 -6.85 -7.61 13.72
CA LYS A 213 -5.63 -7.05 14.26
C LYS A 213 -4.72 -8.19 14.67
N VAL A 214 -3.52 -8.19 14.12
CA VAL A 214 -2.52 -9.25 14.28
C VAL A 214 -1.33 -8.71 15.04
N LEU A 215 -0.84 -9.48 16.01
CA LEU A 215 0.46 -9.30 16.64
C LEU A 215 1.43 -10.31 16.02
N SER A 216 2.62 -9.86 15.64
CA SER A 216 3.71 -10.72 15.19
C SER A 216 4.89 -10.64 16.15
N ASP A 217 5.26 -11.78 16.72
CA ASP A 217 6.44 -11.95 17.57
C ASP A 217 7.67 -12.21 16.66
N LEU A 218 8.58 -11.24 16.66
CA LEU A 218 9.77 -11.23 15.82
C LEU A 218 10.86 -12.21 16.27
N LEU A 219 10.83 -12.67 17.52
CA LEU A 219 11.75 -13.69 18.03
C LEU A 219 11.29 -15.09 17.60
N THR A 220 10.01 -15.39 17.80
CA THR A 220 9.48 -16.75 17.61
C THR A 220 8.87 -16.98 16.24
N GLY A 221 8.46 -15.92 15.54
CA GLY A 221 7.73 -16.02 14.26
C GLY A 221 6.26 -16.33 14.44
N LYS A 222 5.77 -16.37 15.67
CA LYS A 222 4.37 -16.67 15.97
C LYS A 222 3.49 -15.44 15.74
N LEU A 223 2.31 -15.70 15.20
CA LEU A 223 1.25 -14.73 15.05
C LEU A 223 0.19 -14.94 16.13
N LYS A 224 -0.39 -13.84 16.62
CA LYS A 224 -1.50 -13.86 17.58
C LYS A 224 -2.60 -12.92 17.12
N LEU A 225 -3.83 -13.43 17.14
CA LEU A 225 -5.03 -12.63 16.92
C LEU A 225 -5.27 -11.75 18.15
N LEU A 226 -5.20 -10.43 17.98
CA LEU A 226 -5.46 -9.47 19.06
C LEU A 226 -6.93 -9.10 19.12
N GLN A 227 -7.51 -8.82 17.97
CA GLN A 227 -8.88 -8.35 17.84
C GLN A 227 -9.42 -8.75 16.48
N VAL A 228 -10.71 -9.03 16.41
CA VAL A 228 -11.47 -9.04 15.16
C VAL A 228 -12.36 -7.82 15.22
N ASP A 229 -12.41 -7.03 14.15
CA ASP A 229 -13.39 -5.96 14.05
C ASP A 229 -14.77 -6.58 14.24
N GLU A 230 -15.53 -6.02 15.19
CA GLU A 230 -16.93 -6.37 15.38
C GLU A 230 -17.60 -6.30 14.00
N PRO A 231 -18.47 -7.27 13.63
CA PRO A 231 -19.18 -7.18 12.38
C PRO A 231 -19.82 -5.79 12.36
N LEU A 232 -19.48 -4.98 11.35
CA LEU A 232 -20.17 -3.73 11.09
C LEU A 232 -21.65 -4.06 11.22
N GLN A 233 -22.30 -3.56 12.29
CA GLN A 233 -23.73 -3.70 12.43
C GLN A 233 -24.32 -3.30 11.09
N ALA A 234 -25.03 -4.24 10.46
CA ALA A 234 -25.56 -4.18 9.10
C ALA A 234 -25.19 -2.88 8.39
N VAL A 235 -24.17 -2.93 7.50
CA VAL A 235 -23.74 -1.82 6.65
C VAL A 235 -24.96 -0.96 6.36
N ALA A 236 -24.98 0.26 6.89
CA ALA A 236 -26.06 1.20 6.62
C ALA A 236 -26.31 1.11 5.12
N SER A 237 -27.51 0.63 4.74
CA SER A 237 -27.86 0.33 3.35
C SER A 237 -27.29 1.42 2.46
N ILE A 238 -26.61 1.08 1.36
CA ILE A 238 -26.11 2.06 0.38
C ILE A 238 -27.24 3.07 0.13
N LYS A 239 -27.06 4.28 0.66
CA LYS A 239 -28.12 5.27 0.76
C LYS A 239 -27.86 6.35 -0.26
N ALA A 240 -28.34 6.12 -1.46
CA ALA A 240 -28.51 7.19 -2.44
C ALA A 240 -29.58 8.18 -1.95
N SER A 241 -29.74 9.31 -2.65
CA SER A 241 -30.82 10.27 -2.41
C SER A 241 -32.22 9.72 -2.78
N PHE A 242 -32.26 8.51 -3.37
CA PHE A 242 -33.45 7.78 -3.77
C PHE A 242 -33.42 6.33 -3.27
N ASP A 243 -34.57 5.66 -3.38
CA ASP A 243 -34.74 4.26 -3.00
C ASP A 243 -34.10 3.33 -4.02
N CYS A 244 -32.97 2.72 -3.66
CA CYS A 244 -32.22 1.82 -4.55
C CYS A 244 -33.01 0.57 -4.98
N SER A 245 -34.05 0.16 -4.25
CA SER A 245 -34.92 -0.93 -4.69
C SER A 245 -35.78 -0.56 -5.90
N LYS A 246 -35.90 0.74 -6.21
CA LYS A 246 -36.69 1.29 -7.32
C LYS A 246 -35.80 1.79 -8.47
N ALA A 247 -34.50 1.51 -8.45
CA ALA A 247 -33.57 1.93 -9.50
C ALA A 247 -33.91 1.24 -10.84
N VAL A 248 -34.19 2.03 -11.89
CA VAL A 248 -34.55 1.50 -13.22
C VAL A 248 -33.43 1.72 -14.22
N SER A 249 -32.85 2.93 -14.23
CA SER A 249 -31.82 3.31 -15.19
C SER A 249 -30.46 2.68 -14.89
N SER A 250 -29.62 2.53 -15.92
CA SER A 250 -28.23 2.06 -15.76
C SER A 250 -27.43 2.93 -14.80
N VAL A 251 -27.65 4.25 -14.84
CA VAL A 251 -27.02 5.22 -13.95
C VAL A 251 -27.47 5.04 -12.50
N GLU A 252 -28.77 4.87 -12.24
CA GLU A 252 -29.27 4.62 -10.88
C GLU A 252 -28.73 3.31 -10.31
N LYS A 253 -28.66 2.26 -11.14
CA LYS A 253 -28.08 0.98 -10.74
C LYS A 253 -26.60 1.12 -10.39
N MET A 254 -25.82 1.86 -11.20
CA MET A 254 -24.41 2.17 -10.90
C MET A 254 -24.26 2.93 -9.58
N ILE A 255 -25.10 3.92 -9.32
CA ILE A 255 -25.10 4.67 -8.05
C ILE A 255 -25.41 3.73 -6.87
N CYS A 256 -26.37 2.83 -7.03
CA CYS A 256 -26.78 1.91 -5.97
C CYS A 256 -25.82 0.74 -5.73
N SER A 257 -24.95 0.42 -6.69
CA SER A 257 -23.92 -0.61 -6.54
C SER A 257 -22.57 -0.08 -6.03
N ASP A 258 -22.42 1.25 -5.92
CA ASP A 258 -21.16 1.90 -5.57
C ASP A 258 -21.36 2.86 -4.38
N GLY A 259 -20.69 2.56 -3.26
CA GLY A 259 -20.87 3.32 -2.02
C GLY A 259 -20.39 4.77 -2.10
N GLU A 260 -19.36 5.06 -2.90
CA GLU A 260 -18.87 6.42 -3.09
C GLU A 260 -19.87 7.24 -3.93
N LEU A 261 -20.38 6.67 -5.02
CA LEU A 261 -21.40 7.33 -5.85
C LEU A 261 -22.69 7.58 -5.08
N ALA A 262 -23.15 6.62 -4.27
CA ALA A 262 -24.32 6.80 -3.42
C ALA A 262 -24.13 7.93 -2.40
N GLY A 263 -22.94 8.01 -1.78
CA GLY A 263 -22.59 9.09 -0.85
C GLY A 263 -22.57 10.46 -1.54
N LEU A 264 -22.01 10.54 -2.74
CA LEU A 264 -22.01 11.77 -3.55
C LEU A 264 -23.43 12.18 -3.97
N ASP A 265 -24.28 11.24 -4.37
CA ASP A 265 -25.68 11.50 -4.71
C ASP A 265 -26.48 12.00 -3.49
N GLU A 266 -26.28 11.41 -2.31
CA GLU A 266 -26.91 11.88 -1.06
C GLU A 266 -26.43 13.29 -0.67
N GLN A 267 -25.12 13.56 -0.77
CA GLN A 267 -24.54 14.88 -0.50
C GLN A 267 -25.13 15.94 -1.43
N LEU A 268 -25.15 15.66 -2.74
CA LEU A 268 -25.74 16.56 -3.73
C LEU A 268 -27.21 16.82 -3.41
N GLY A 269 -27.98 15.77 -3.10
CA GLY A 269 -29.41 15.88 -2.77
C GLY A 269 -29.66 16.78 -1.56
N ARG A 270 -28.80 16.72 -0.54
CA ARG A 270 -28.86 17.62 0.63
C ARG A 270 -28.55 19.07 0.24
N LEU A 271 -27.47 19.31 -0.49
CA LEU A 271 -27.08 20.65 -0.93
C LEU A 271 -28.11 21.30 -1.86
N TYR A 272 -28.69 20.52 -2.76
CA TYR A 272 -29.76 21.00 -3.62
C TYR A 272 -31.01 21.39 -2.82
N LYS A 273 -31.42 20.59 -1.82
CA LYS A 273 -32.51 21.00 -0.91
C LYS A 273 -32.18 22.30 -0.18
N GLN A 274 -30.94 22.44 0.30
CA GLN A 274 -30.48 23.67 0.95
C GLN A 274 -30.51 24.87 -0.01
N SER A 275 -30.06 24.72 -1.26
CA SER A 275 -30.10 25.81 -2.26
C SER A 275 -31.52 26.24 -2.60
N LEU A 276 -32.50 25.32 -2.59
CA LEU A 276 -33.92 25.66 -2.72
C LEU A 276 -34.50 26.40 -1.51
N HIS A 277 -33.92 26.25 -0.32
CA HIS A 277 -34.35 26.96 0.88
C HIS A 277 -33.69 28.35 1.02
N GLN A 278 -32.42 28.48 0.67
CA GLN A 278 -31.58 29.65 0.93
C GLN A 278 -31.32 30.52 -0.31
N GLY A 279 -31.55 30.01 -1.52
CA GLY A 279 -31.31 30.72 -2.77
C GLY A 279 -32.40 31.76 -3.09
N LYS A 280 -31.99 32.84 -3.77
CA LYS A 280 -32.90 33.93 -4.19
C LYS A 280 -33.85 33.52 -5.32
N ASP A 281 -33.40 32.64 -6.24
CA ASP A 281 -34.15 32.24 -7.45
C ASP A 281 -34.36 30.72 -7.54
N LYS A 282 -35.38 30.21 -6.85
CA LYS A 282 -35.67 28.76 -6.74
C LYS A 282 -35.96 28.11 -8.09
N GLU A 283 -36.67 28.79 -8.98
CA GLU A 283 -37.03 28.24 -10.30
C GLU A 283 -35.81 28.04 -11.19
N VAL A 284 -34.84 28.98 -11.13
CA VAL A 284 -33.56 28.85 -11.84
C VAL A 284 -32.77 27.65 -11.32
N GLN A 285 -32.72 27.44 -10.00
CA GLN A 285 -32.02 26.30 -9.41
C GLN A 285 -32.66 24.96 -9.80
N LYS A 286 -34.00 24.89 -9.86
CA LYS A 286 -34.72 23.71 -10.34
C LYS A 286 -34.39 23.41 -11.79
N GLU A 287 -34.45 24.42 -12.65
CA GLU A 287 -34.18 24.25 -14.07
C GLU A 287 -32.74 23.78 -14.30
N GLN A 288 -31.76 24.42 -13.67
CA GLN A 288 -30.35 24.01 -13.75
C GLN A 288 -30.13 22.57 -13.25
N GLN A 289 -30.81 22.17 -12.18
CA GLN A 289 -30.70 20.80 -11.67
C GLN A 289 -31.29 19.78 -12.64
N ILE A 290 -32.47 20.06 -13.22
CA ILE A 290 -33.10 19.19 -14.23
C ILE A 290 -32.21 19.08 -15.48
N GLN A 291 -31.67 20.20 -15.96
CA GLN A 291 -30.77 20.22 -17.11
C GLN A 291 -29.51 19.41 -16.83
N TRP A 292 -28.89 19.57 -15.65
CA TRP A 292 -27.71 18.80 -15.26
C TRP A 292 -28.00 17.28 -15.20
N LEU A 293 -29.15 16.88 -14.63
CA LEU A 293 -29.55 15.47 -14.61
C LEU A 293 -29.66 14.89 -16.02
N ARG A 294 -30.30 15.62 -16.95
CA ARG A 294 -30.55 15.16 -18.32
C ARG A 294 -29.31 15.15 -19.22
N GLN A 295 -28.50 16.21 -19.13
CA GLN A 295 -27.42 16.46 -20.08
C GLN A 295 -26.05 15.99 -19.58
N VAL A 296 -25.90 15.77 -18.27
CA VAL A 296 -24.61 15.39 -17.66
C VAL A 296 -24.74 14.03 -16.98
N ARG A 297 -25.45 13.95 -15.84
CA ARG A 297 -25.50 12.71 -15.03
C ARG A 297 -26.01 11.52 -15.85
N ASN A 298 -27.15 11.66 -16.51
CA ASN A 298 -27.79 10.56 -17.24
C ASN A 298 -27.13 10.27 -18.60
N LYS A 299 -26.08 11.02 -18.99
CA LYS A 299 -25.25 10.71 -20.16
C LYS A 299 -24.01 9.87 -19.80
N CYS A 300 -23.66 9.78 -18.53
CA CYS A 300 -22.52 8.97 -18.10
C CYS A 300 -22.78 7.47 -18.26
N SER A 301 -21.77 6.76 -18.74
CA SER A 301 -21.76 5.30 -18.90
C SER A 301 -20.75 4.60 -17.99
N THR A 302 -19.98 5.34 -17.19
CA THR A 302 -18.94 4.80 -16.29
C THR A 302 -18.98 5.44 -14.90
N VAL A 303 -18.43 4.73 -13.90
CA VAL A 303 -18.28 5.22 -12.52
C VAL A 303 -17.44 6.50 -12.46
N VAL A 304 -16.32 6.54 -13.19
CA VAL A 304 -15.44 7.72 -13.26
C VAL A 304 -16.18 8.96 -13.77
N CYS A 305 -16.96 8.83 -14.85
CA CYS A 305 -17.77 9.92 -15.38
C CYS A 305 -18.77 10.45 -14.35
N LEU A 306 -19.47 9.54 -13.66
CA LEU A 306 -20.44 9.93 -12.63
C LEU A 306 -19.76 10.65 -11.47
N ASN A 307 -18.60 10.15 -11.02
CA ASN A 307 -17.83 10.74 -9.93
C ASN A 307 -17.45 12.20 -10.27
N ASP A 308 -16.90 12.44 -11.46
CA ASP A 308 -16.54 13.78 -11.93
C ASP A 308 -17.77 14.69 -12.06
N ALA A 309 -18.87 14.17 -12.62
CA ALA A 309 -20.12 14.91 -12.77
C ALA A 309 -20.68 15.35 -11.40
N TYR A 310 -20.73 14.44 -10.42
CA TYR A 310 -21.20 14.73 -9.07
C TYR A 310 -20.32 15.76 -8.37
N ARG A 311 -18.99 15.56 -8.38
CA ARG A 311 -18.05 16.48 -7.74
C ARG A 311 -18.09 17.88 -8.34
N SER A 312 -18.29 17.98 -9.65
CA SER A 312 -18.47 19.27 -10.34
C SER A 312 -19.76 19.97 -9.89
N ARG A 313 -20.88 19.23 -9.86
CA ARG A 313 -22.17 19.81 -9.47
C ARG A 313 -22.26 20.17 -7.99
N ILE A 314 -21.68 19.36 -7.12
CA ILE A 314 -21.58 19.63 -5.67
C ILE A 314 -20.83 20.95 -5.42
N ARG A 315 -19.72 21.19 -6.12
CA ARG A 315 -18.97 22.45 -6.03
C ARG A 315 -19.84 23.64 -6.47
N ALA A 316 -20.49 23.54 -7.63
CA ALA A 316 -21.37 24.60 -8.11
C ALA A 316 -22.54 24.91 -7.16
N LEU A 317 -23.10 23.89 -6.50
CA LEU A 317 -24.16 24.08 -5.50
C LEU A 317 -23.63 24.71 -4.20
N HIS A 318 -22.42 24.36 -3.77
CA HIS A 318 -21.78 25.02 -2.63
C HIS A 318 -21.56 26.51 -2.89
N ASP A 319 -21.08 26.88 -4.06
CA ASP A 319 -20.83 28.30 -4.40
C ASP A 319 -22.13 29.11 -4.56
N ALA A 320 -23.24 28.44 -4.86
CA ALA A 320 -24.56 29.06 -5.00
C ALA A 320 -25.34 29.22 -3.68
N VAL A 321 -24.88 28.57 -2.61
CA VAL A 321 -25.46 28.67 -1.26
C VAL A 321 -24.64 29.66 -0.44
N PRO A 322 -25.21 30.81 0.00
CA PRO A 322 -24.48 31.86 0.72
C PRO A 322 -23.85 31.42 2.04
#